data_AF-A0A7Y6XNE0-F1
#
_entry.id   AF-A0A7Y6XNE0-F1
#
_cell.length_a   1.000
_cell.length_b   1.000
_cell.length_c   1.000
_cell.angle_alpha   90.00
_cell.angle_beta   90.00
_cell.angle_gamma   90.00
#
_symmetry.space_group_name_H-M   'P 1'
#
loop_
_entity.id
_entity.type
_entity.pdbx_description
1 polymer ?
#
loop_
_entity_poly.entity_id
_entity_poly.type
_entity_poly.pdbx_seq_one_letter_code
_entity_poly.pdbx_strand_id
1 'polypeptide(L)'
;MTQVLLVEDRETLKNLFSELIYNFWDSEESLKVDVCSFNKLEEFVKKGNYQTLILNISSSNSGDNFKIVSSLVEKGFFENQKLIISSVNRPPEIEAIKGVEIHYCSEDRFVSECLPRMNQ
;
A
#
# COMPACT_ATOMS: atom_id res chain seq x y z
N MET A 1 -6.95 11.80 -12.47
CA MET A 1 -5.72 10.97 -12.57
C MET A 1 -5.41 10.48 -11.18
N THR A 2 -5.61 9.19 -10.96
CA THR A 2 -5.33 8.53 -9.69
C THR A 2 -3.87 8.10 -9.64
N GLN A 3 -3.20 8.45 -8.54
CA GLN A 3 -1.85 8.03 -8.21
C GLN A 3 -1.89 7.01 -7.08
N VAL A 4 -1.36 5.83 -7.37
CA VAL A 4 -1.22 4.72 -6.42
C VAL A 4 0.25 4.51 -6.16
N LEU A 5 0.62 4.33 -4.89
CA LEU A 5 1.95 3.87 -4.52
C LEU A 5 1.90 2.40 -4.14
N LEU A 6 2.60 1.56 -4.89
CA LEU A 6 2.86 0.17 -4.52
C LEU A 6 4.20 0.09 -3.79
N VAL A 7 4.20 -0.49 -2.60
CA VAL A 7 5.41 -0.68 -1.77
C VAL A 7 5.65 -2.17 -1.59
N GLU A 8 6.75 -2.64 -2.15
CA GLU A 8 7.16 -4.04 -2.13
C GLU A 8 8.69 -4.11 -2.21
N ASP A 9 9.30 -5.06 -1.51
CA ASP A 9 10.77 -5.23 -1.52
C ASP A 9 11.23 -6.24 -2.58
N ARG A 10 10.37 -7.20 -2.94
CA ARG A 10 10.64 -8.27 -3.91
C ARG A 10 10.33 -7.82 -5.34
N GLU A 11 11.37 -7.70 -6.18
CA GLU A 11 11.25 -7.28 -7.59
C GLU A 11 10.20 -8.06 -8.39
N THR A 12 10.12 -9.37 -8.20
CA THR A 12 9.11 -10.20 -8.89
C THR A 12 7.69 -9.77 -8.57
N LEU A 13 7.40 -9.43 -7.31
CA LEU A 13 6.07 -9.03 -6.89
C LEU A 13 5.77 -7.56 -7.22
N LYS A 14 6.78 -6.69 -7.27
CA LYS A 14 6.61 -5.32 -7.78
C LYS A 14 5.98 -5.32 -9.17
N ASN A 15 6.54 -6.12 -10.08
CA ASN A 15 6.05 -6.23 -11.45
C ASN A 15 4.67 -6.87 -11.49
N LEU A 16 4.52 -8.03 -10.84
CA LEU A 16 3.25 -8.76 -10.82
C LEU A 16 2.10 -7.90 -10.27
N PHE A 17 2.28 -7.26 -9.12
CA PHE A 17 1.22 -6.47 -8.50
C PHE A 17 0.94 -5.19 -9.27
N SER A 18 1.95 -4.56 -9.88
CA SER A 18 1.72 -3.42 -10.77
C SER A 18 0.83 -3.81 -11.96
N GLU A 19 1.14 -4.93 -12.62
CA GLU A 19 0.32 -5.45 -13.73
C GLU A 19 -1.11 -5.77 -13.27
N LEU A 20 -1.27 -6.42 -12.12
CA LEU A 20 -2.60 -6.72 -11.56
C LEU A 20 -3.40 -5.45 -11.24
N ILE A 21 -2.75 -4.42 -10.69
CA ILE A 21 -3.39 -3.12 -10.42
C ILE A 21 -3.86 -2.47 -11.72
N TYR A 22 -3.01 -2.42 -12.76
CA TYR A 22 -3.39 -1.84 -14.05
C TYR A 22 -4.53 -2.63 -14.72
N ASN A 23 -4.50 -3.96 -14.65
CA ASN A 23 -5.54 -4.82 -15.25
C ASN A 23 -6.87 -4.75 -14.50
N PHE A 24 -6.85 -4.46 -13.20
CA PHE A 24 -8.07 -4.31 -12.40
C PHE A 24 -8.68 -2.91 -12.52
N TRP A 25 -7.91 -1.91 -12.95
CA TRP A 25 -8.36 -0.53 -13.02
C TRP A 25 -9.39 -0.33 -14.14
N ASP A 26 -10.67 -0.34 -13.75
CA ASP A 26 -11.83 -0.21 -14.64
C ASP A 26 -12.43 1.21 -14.65
N SER A 27 -11.68 2.22 -14.20
CA SER A 27 -12.14 3.61 -14.18
C SER A 27 -11.78 4.36 -15.46
N GLU A 28 -12.66 5.29 -15.87
CA GLU A 28 -12.37 6.24 -16.96
C GLU A 28 -11.23 7.21 -16.61
N GLU A 29 -10.90 7.36 -15.33
CA GLU A 29 -9.74 8.15 -14.90
C GLU A 29 -8.42 7.45 -15.22
N SER A 30 -7.43 8.23 -15.67
CA SER A 30 -6.07 7.71 -15.86
C SER A 30 -5.44 7.27 -14.53
N LEU A 31 -4.78 6.12 -14.55
CA LEU A 31 -4.04 5.56 -13.43
C LEU A 31 -2.53 5.73 -13.63
N LYS A 32 -1.83 6.13 -12.56
CA LYS A 32 -0.38 6.04 -12.44
C LYS A 32 -0.03 5.22 -11.20
N VAL A 33 0.69 4.12 -11.41
CA VAL A 33 1.26 3.31 -10.32
C VAL A 33 2.74 3.64 -10.20
N ASP A 34 3.12 4.30 -9.09
CA ASP A 34 4.52 4.41 -8.67
C ASP A 34 4.87 3.21 -7.80
N VAL A 35 6.11 2.72 -7.90
CA VAL A 35 6.57 1.54 -7.16
C VAL A 35 7.83 1.86 -6.39
N CYS A 36 7.86 1.52 -5.11
CA CYS A 36 9.06 1.66 -4.28
C CYS A 36 9.22 0.47 -3.32
N SER A 37 10.34 0.46 -2.58
CA SER A 37 10.63 -0.47 -1.49
C SER A 37 10.46 0.25 -0.15
N PHE A 38 10.32 -0.49 0.95
CA PHE A 38 10.03 0.10 2.26
C PHE A 38 11.09 1.10 2.72
N ASN A 39 12.36 0.88 2.35
CA ASN A 39 13.45 1.82 2.64
C ASN A 39 13.32 3.20 1.95
N LYS A 40 12.46 3.32 0.93
CA LYS A 40 12.16 4.56 0.21
C LYS A 40 10.75 5.07 0.48
N LEU A 41 9.94 4.38 1.28
CA LEU A 41 8.54 4.72 1.53
C LEU A 41 8.37 6.16 1.99
N GLU A 42 9.13 6.57 3.00
CA GLU A 42 9.06 7.94 3.54
C GLU A 42 9.41 9.01 2.49
N GLU A 43 10.38 8.74 1.60
CA GLU A 43 10.74 9.66 0.52
C GLU A 43 9.59 9.84 -0.47
N PHE A 44 8.96 8.73 -0.87
CA PHE A 44 7.86 8.76 -1.83
C PHE A 44 6.64 9.48 -1.24
N VAL A 45 6.25 9.15 -0.01
CA VAL A 45 5.09 9.75 0.65
C VAL A 45 5.26 11.25 0.87
N LYS A 46 6.49 11.72 1.14
CA LYS A 46 6.80 13.15 1.26
C LYS A 46 6.68 13.93 -0.04
N LYS A 47 6.93 13.29 -1.19
CA LYS A 47 7.04 13.95 -2.50
C LYS A 47 5.80 13.76 -3.37
N GLY A 48 5.12 12.63 -3.20
CA GLY A 48 3.97 12.25 -4.02
C GLY A 48 2.65 12.71 -3.42
N ASN A 49 1.62 12.75 -4.27
CA ASN A 49 0.23 12.97 -3.85
C ASN A 49 -0.57 11.69 -4.16
N TYR A 50 -0.35 10.68 -3.34
CA TYR A 50 -0.96 9.36 -3.49
C TYR A 50 -2.32 9.32 -2.81
N GLN A 51 -3.35 8.89 -3.53
CA GLN A 51 -4.68 8.68 -2.93
C GLN A 51 -4.74 7.32 -2.21
N THR A 52 -4.06 6.32 -2.77
CA THR A 52 -4.02 4.96 -2.23
C THR A 52 -2.59 4.45 -2.20
N LEU A 53 -2.24 3.80 -1.11
CA LEU A 53 -0.96 3.15 -0.89
C LEU A 53 -1.21 1.67 -0.64
N ILE A 54 -0.56 0.81 -1.41
CA ILE A 54 -0.62 -0.63 -1.25
C ILE A 54 0.72 -1.08 -0.67
N LEU A 55 0.70 -1.50 0.59
CA LEU A 55 1.88 -1.85 1.38
C LEU A 55 1.95 -3.36 1.49
N ASN A 56 2.76 -4.03 0.67
CA ASN A 56 2.89 -5.48 0.76
C ASN A 56 3.99 -5.89 1.73
N ILE A 57 3.58 -6.29 2.93
CA ILE A 57 4.47 -6.69 4.01
C ILE A 57 4.69 -8.20 3.94
N SER A 58 5.88 -8.60 3.50
CA SER A 58 6.26 -10.01 3.43
C SER A 58 6.44 -10.62 4.84
N SER A 59 6.29 -11.94 4.95
CA SER A 59 6.52 -12.66 6.20
C SER A 59 7.98 -12.64 6.68
N SER A 60 8.94 -12.49 5.77
CA SER A 60 10.37 -12.52 6.10
C SER A 60 10.86 -11.25 6.82
N ASN A 61 10.22 -10.10 6.56
CA ASN A 61 10.63 -8.79 7.10
C ASN A 61 9.46 -8.06 7.80
N SER A 62 8.44 -8.81 8.22
CA SER A 62 7.15 -8.24 8.65
C SER A 62 7.28 -7.27 9.82
N GLY A 63 8.12 -7.58 10.81
CA GLY A 63 8.30 -6.75 12.00
C GLY A 63 8.89 -5.37 11.70
N ASP A 64 9.88 -5.29 10.81
CA ASP A 64 10.55 -4.02 10.50
C ASP A 64 9.71 -3.16 9.55
N ASN A 65 9.14 -3.77 8.52
CA ASN A 65 8.26 -3.06 7.59
C ASN A 65 7.00 -2.55 8.31
N PHE A 66 6.44 -3.32 9.24
CA PHE A 66 5.32 -2.87 10.07
C PHE A 66 5.68 -1.67 10.95
N LYS A 67 6.85 -1.69 11.61
CA LYS A 67 7.32 -0.55 12.43
C LYS A 67 7.50 0.71 11.60
N ILE A 68 7.99 0.59 10.37
CA ILE A 68 8.10 1.72 9.44
C ILE A 68 6.71 2.31 9.18
N VAL A 69 5.72 1.49 8.82
CA VAL A 69 4.35 1.96 8.55
C VAL A 69 3.73 2.59 9.78
N SER A 70 3.79 1.93 10.95
CA SER A 70 3.26 2.47 12.21
C SER A 70 3.87 3.82 12.54
N SER A 71 5.21 3.95 12.44
CA SER A 71 5.89 5.21 12.71
C SER A 71 5.50 6.32 11.74
N LEU A 72 5.24 6.01 10.47
CA LEU A 72 4.78 6.99 9.49
C LEU A 72 3.32 7.39 9.70
N VAL A 73 2.45 6.46 10.13
CA VAL A 73 1.08 6.76 10.55
C VAL A 73 1.09 7.70 11.76
N GLU A 74 1.84 7.37 12.81
CA GLU A 74 1.96 8.19 14.03
C GLU A 74 2.47 9.61 13.75
N LYS A 75 3.35 9.77 12.76
CA LYS A 75 3.89 11.07 12.35
C LYS A 75 2.95 11.86 11.42
N GLY A 76 1.81 11.30 11.01
CA GLY A 76 0.84 11.98 10.15
C GLY A 76 1.17 11.98 8.66
N PHE A 77 2.08 11.12 8.19
CA PHE A 77 2.48 11.13 6.77
C PHE A 77 1.38 10.68 5.81
N PHE A 78 0.37 9.97 6.30
CA PHE A 78 -0.71 9.42 5.49
C PHE A 78 -2.06 10.13 5.68
N GLU A 79 -2.06 11.37 6.21
CA GLU A 79 -3.31 12.10 6.44
C GLU A 79 -4.14 12.24 5.14
N ASN A 80 -5.41 11.85 5.21
CA ASN A 80 -6.36 11.79 4.08
C ASN A 80 -6.00 10.78 2.98
N GLN A 81 -5.15 9.79 3.30
CA GLN A 81 -4.77 8.72 2.37
C GLN A 81 -5.36 7.38 2.82
N LYS A 82 -5.58 6.51 1.84
CA LYS A 82 -5.98 5.12 2.07
C LYS A 82 -4.76 4.20 2.04
N LEU A 83 -4.60 3.39 3.08
CA LEU A 83 -3.59 2.35 3.17
C LEU A 83 -4.26 0.98 3.00
N ILE A 84 -3.75 0.19 2.08
CA ILE A 84 -4.10 -1.22 1.90
C ILE A 84 -2.87 -2.02 2.28
N ILE A 85 -2.91 -2.63 3.47
CA ILE A 85 -1.83 -3.45 4.01
C ILE A 85 -2.08 -4.91 3.61
N SER A 86 -1.27 -5.39 2.68
CA SER A 86 -1.26 -6.78 2.22
C SER A 86 -0.19 -7.57 2.97
N SER A 87 -0.52 -8.77 3.43
CA SER A 87 0.45 -9.66 4.08
C SER A 87 0.00 -11.12 4.03
N VAL A 88 0.95 -12.05 4.08
CA VAL A 88 0.69 -13.49 4.24
C VAL A 88 0.16 -13.79 5.65
N ASN A 89 0.67 -13.08 6.67
CA ASN A 89 0.23 -13.19 8.06
C ASN A 89 -0.40 -11.88 8.51
N ARG A 90 -1.58 -11.91 9.13
CA ARG A 90 -2.24 -10.68 9.61
C ARG A 90 -1.25 -9.88 10.48
N PRO A 91 -0.82 -8.69 10.05
CA PRO A 91 0.09 -7.88 10.83
C PRO A 91 -0.65 -7.36 12.08
N PRO A 92 0.06 -6.89 13.11
CA PRO A 92 -0.58 -6.20 14.22
C PRO A 92 -1.47 -5.05 13.70
N GLU A 93 -2.52 -4.70 14.44
CA GLU A 93 -3.34 -3.55 14.05
C GLU A 93 -2.58 -2.25 14.34
N ILE A 94 -2.62 -1.32 13.40
CA ILE A 94 -2.11 0.03 13.56
C ILE A 94 -3.28 0.87 14.03
N GLU A 95 -3.14 1.54 15.17
CA GLU A 95 -4.13 2.50 15.61
C GLU A 95 -4.19 3.65 14.60
N ALA A 96 -5.30 3.76 13.87
CA ALA A 96 -5.48 4.81 12.90
C ALA A 96 -5.63 6.16 13.63
N ILE A 97 -4.75 7.10 13.33
CA ILE A 97 -4.97 8.50 13.68
C ILE A 97 -6.07 9.08 12.78
N LYS A 98 -6.70 10.16 13.23
CA LYS A 98 -7.81 10.81 12.51
C LYS A 98 -7.39 11.14 11.07
N GLY A 99 -8.21 10.73 10.10
CA GLY A 99 -8.02 11.04 8.68
C GLY A 99 -7.23 9.99 7.90
N VAL A 100 -6.81 8.88 8.50
CA VAL A 100 -6.17 7.76 7.79
C VAL A 100 -7.14 6.59 7.69
N GLU A 101 -7.34 6.05 6.48
CA GLU A 101 -8.15 4.85 6.27
C GLU A 101 -7.23 3.64 6.07
N ILE A 102 -7.32 2.64 6.95
CA ILE A 102 -6.45 1.46 6.91
C ILE A 102 -7.27 0.20 6.65
N HIS A 103 -6.92 -0.52 5.60
CA HIS A 103 -7.49 -1.82 5.24
C HIS A 103 -6.43 -2.91 5.30
N TYR A 104 -6.82 -4.10 5.74
CA TYR A 104 -5.98 -5.27 5.74
C TYR A 104 -6.52 -6.30 4.74
N CYS A 105 -5.61 -6.92 3.98
CA CYS A 105 -5.93 -7.97 3.02
C CYS A 105 -4.81 -9.03 3.01
N SER A 106 -5.12 -10.21 2.45
CA SER A 106 -4.15 -11.29 2.30
C SER A 106 -3.34 -11.16 1.00
N GLU A 107 -2.02 -11.32 1.07
CA GLU A 107 -1.14 -11.37 -0.12
C GLU A 107 -1.58 -12.46 -1.10
N ASP A 108 -1.93 -13.65 -0.59
CA ASP A 108 -2.39 -14.79 -1.40
C ASP A 108 -3.73 -14.53 -2.09
N ARG A 109 -4.48 -13.53 -1.61
CA ARG A 109 -5.78 -13.11 -2.16
C ARG A 109 -5.74 -11.67 -2.66
N PHE A 110 -4.59 -11.22 -3.16
CA PHE A 110 -4.38 -9.82 -3.58
C PHE A 110 -5.46 -9.29 -4.52
N VAL A 111 -5.82 -10.06 -5.56
CA VAL A 111 -6.83 -9.66 -6.56
C VAL A 111 -8.23 -9.58 -5.97
N SER A 112 -8.61 -10.51 -5.10
CA SER A 112 -9.97 -10.61 -4.57
C SER A 112 -10.19 -9.82 -3.28
N GLU A 113 -9.13 -9.45 -2.56
CA GLU A 113 -9.21 -8.74 -1.27
C GLU A 113 -8.56 -7.37 -1.25
N CYS A 114 -7.41 -7.19 -1.91
CA CYS A 114 -6.69 -5.92 -1.89
C CYS A 114 -7.20 -4.95 -2.96
N LEU A 115 -7.27 -5.40 -4.22
CA LEU A 115 -7.66 -4.53 -5.34
C LEU A 115 -9.06 -3.91 -5.20
N PRO A 116 -10.10 -4.63 -4.73
CA PRO A 116 -11.43 -4.03 -4.54
C PRO A 116 -11.44 -2.86 -3.54
N ARG A 117 -10.49 -2.82 -2.59
CA ARG A 117 -10.37 -1.73 -1.60
C ARG A 117 -9.91 -0.42 -2.23
N MET A 118 -9.29 -0.46 -3.41
CA MET A 118 -8.82 0.76 -4.08
C MET A 118 -9.99 1.69 -4.44
N ASN A 119 -11.13 1.11 -4.84
CA ASN A 119 -12.29 1.82 -5.34
C ASN A 119 -13.42 2.04 -4.31
N GLN A 120 -13.29 1.49 -3.10
CA GLN A 120 -14.25 1.65 -1.99
C GLN A 120 -14.09 2.99 -1.29
#